data_AF-A0A4R1LR30-F1
#
_entry.id   AF-A0A4R1LR30-F1
#
_cell.length_a   1.000
_cell.length_b   1.000
_cell.length_c   1.000
_cell.angle_alpha   90.00
_cell.angle_beta   90.00
_cell.angle_gamma   90.00
#
_symmetry.space_group_name_H-M   'P 1'
#
loop_
_entity.id
_entity.type
_entity.pdbx_description
1 polymer ?
#
loop_
_entity_poly.entity_id
_entity_poly.type
_entity_poly.pdbx_seq_one_letter_code
_entity_poly.pdbx_strand_id
1 'polypeptide(L)'
;MKTIKICYWIFTILLIALMLMSAITSFMKNPDGVALMEHLGYPYHLLSFLGVAKILGIIAILIPGFPRLKEWAYAGFTFDLIGAIYSGLAAGDPLGQWAFVLIGLVFLFGSYIFYHKKIKYDKRFTQP
;
A
#
# COMPACT_ATOMS: atom_id res chain seq x y z
N MET A 1 -12.40 -18.10 -13.23
CA MET A 1 -11.24 -18.79 -12.59
C MET A 1 -9.92 -18.08 -12.85
N LYS A 2 -9.42 -18.06 -14.09
CA LYS A 2 -8.15 -17.41 -14.44
C LYS A 2 -8.22 -15.90 -14.29
N THR A 3 -9.31 -15.28 -14.75
CA THR A 3 -9.48 -13.81 -14.72
C THR A 3 -9.40 -13.23 -13.31
N ILE A 4 -10.09 -13.79 -12.31
CA ILE A 4 -10.02 -13.28 -10.92
C ILE A 4 -8.60 -13.39 -10.35
N LYS A 5 -7.93 -14.53 -10.57
CA LYS A 5 -6.53 -14.71 -10.13
C LYS A 5 -5.58 -13.76 -10.87
N ILE A 6 -5.75 -13.58 -12.17
CA ILE A 6 -4.96 -12.66 -13.00
C ILE A 6 -5.16 -11.23 -12.50
N CYS A 7 -6.40 -10.76 -12.36
CA CYS A 7 -6.70 -9.43 -11.84
C CYS A 7 -6.11 -9.22 -10.43
N TYR A 8 -6.28 -10.20 -9.52
CA TYR A 8 -5.65 -10.15 -8.20
C TYR A 8 -4.15 -9.91 -8.30
N TRP A 9 -3.43 -10.72 -9.09
CA TRP A 9 -1.98 -10.61 -9.21
C TRP A 9 -1.55 -9.33 -9.93
N ILE A 10 -2.27 -8.85 -10.94
CA ILE A 10 -2.00 -7.57 -11.59
C ILE A 10 -2.05 -6.43 -10.57
N PHE A 11 -3.17 -6.28 -9.85
CA PHE A 11 -3.32 -5.23 -8.85
C PHE A 11 -2.32 -5.37 -7.70
N THR A 12 -2.02 -6.61 -7.28
CA THR A 12 -1.07 -6.88 -6.20
C THR A 12 0.36 -6.54 -6.60
N ILE A 13 0.80 -6.90 -7.81
CA ILE A 13 2.16 -6.58 -8.28
C ILE A 13 2.30 -5.06 -8.44
N LEU A 14 1.30 -4.39 -9.00
CA LEU A 14 1.32 -2.93 -9.15
C LEU A 14 1.36 -2.24 -7.78
N LEU A 15 0.53 -2.66 -6.83
CA LEU A 15 0.56 -2.15 -5.45
C LEU A 15 1.94 -2.36 -4.82
N ILE A 16 2.49 -3.58 -4.89
CA ILE A 16 3.78 -3.91 -4.30
C ILE A 16 4.91 -3.10 -4.94
N ALA A 17 4.90 -2.93 -6.25
CA ALA A 17 5.90 -2.12 -6.95
C ALA A 17 5.89 -0.67 -6.44
N LEU A 18 4.71 -0.07 -6.29
CA LEU A 18 4.55 1.28 -5.74
C LEU A 18 5.02 1.37 -4.28
N MET A 19 4.56 0.46 -3.44
CA MET A 19 4.92 0.45 -2.01
C MET A 19 6.41 0.19 -1.80
N LEU A 20 7.00 -0.68 -2.61
CA LEU A 20 8.42 -1.02 -2.54
C LEU A 20 9.30 0.14 -2.99
N MET A 21 8.92 0.81 -4.09
CA MET A 21 9.62 2.02 -4.54
C MET A 21 9.62 3.09 -3.45
N SER A 22 8.44 3.37 -2.86
CA SER A 22 8.30 4.31 -1.74
C SER A 22 9.11 3.89 -0.50
N ALA A 23 9.13 2.59 -0.18
CA ALA A 23 9.92 2.08 0.94
C ALA A 23 11.43 2.25 0.71
N ILE A 24 11.92 1.94 -0.49
CA ILE A 24 13.35 2.09 -0.85
C ILE A 24 13.76 3.56 -0.73
N THR A 25 12.97 4.49 -1.29
CA THR A 25 13.27 5.93 -1.20
C THR A 25 13.23 6.45 0.23
N SER A 26 12.52 5.77 1.15
CA SER A 26 12.48 6.13 2.57
C SER A 26 13.77 5.81 3.34
N PHE A 27 14.61 4.91 2.82
CA PHE A 27 15.92 4.58 3.39
C PHE A 27 17.09 5.28 2.69
N MET A 28 16.87 5.72 1.45
CA MET A 28 17.85 6.55 0.75
C MET A 28 17.86 7.95 1.40
N LYS A 29 19.05 8.47 1.70
CA LYS A 29 19.21 9.90 2.04
C LYS A 29 18.98 10.72 0.76
N ASN A 30 17.72 10.89 0.38
CA ASN A 30 17.33 11.76 -0.72
C ASN A 30 16.92 13.13 -0.15
N PRO A 31 17.53 14.25 -0.62
CA PRO A 31 17.08 15.61 -0.33
C PRO A 31 15.57 15.80 -0.48
N ASP A 32 14.94 15.16 -1.47
CA ASP A 32 13.49 15.27 -1.70
C ASP A 32 12.66 14.70 -0.54
N GLY A 33 13.11 13.59 0.05
CA GLY A 33 12.42 12.96 1.18
C GLY A 33 12.56 13.77 2.46
N VAL A 34 13.72 14.42 2.66
CA VAL A 34 13.93 15.34 3.78
C VAL A 34 13.05 16.57 3.62
N ALA A 35 13.07 17.20 2.44
CA ALA A 35 12.25 18.38 2.14
C ALA A 35 10.75 18.09 2.28
N LEU A 36 10.29 16.91 1.83
CA LEU A 36 8.90 16.49 2.01
C LEU A 36 8.54 16.36 3.49
N MET A 37 9.38 15.70 4.30
CA MET A 37 9.11 15.56 5.74
C MET A 37 9.11 16.91 6.46
N GLU A 38 10.03 17.81 6.12
CA GLU A 38 10.06 19.17 6.66
C GLU A 38 8.82 19.98 6.27
N HIS A 39 8.42 19.93 5.00
CA HIS A 39 7.19 20.57 4.50
C HIS A 39 5.95 20.07 5.23
N LEU A 40 5.87 18.76 5.48
CA LEU A 40 4.78 18.14 6.23
C LEU A 40 4.87 18.34 7.75
N GLY A 41 5.95 18.95 8.25
CA GLY A 41 6.19 19.13 9.68
C GLY A 41 6.50 17.84 10.46
N TYR A 42 6.95 16.80 9.76
CA TYR A 42 7.26 15.49 10.35
C TYR A 42 8.76 15.30 10.61
N PRO A 43 9.12 14.58 11.68
CA PRO A 43 10.51 14.27 11.94
C PRO A 43 11.02 13.22 10.94
N TYR A 44 12.26 13.38 10.48
CA TYR A 44 12.85 12.51 9.45
C TYR A 44 12.84 11.00 9.79
N HIS A 45 12.97 10.63 11.07
CA HIS A 45 12.94 9.22 11.48
C HIS A 45 11.59 8.53 11.24
N LEU A 46 10.49 9.30 11.13
CA LEU A 46 9.18 8.77 10.77
C LEU A 46 9.20 8.14 9.37
N LEU A 47 9.96 8.74 8.44
CA LEU A 47 10.13 8.22 7.09
C LEU A 47 10.73 6.81 7.12
N SER A 48 11.79 6.59 7.90
CA SER A 48 12.41 5.27 8.05
C SER A 48 11.48 4.25 8.70
N PHE A 49 10.71 4.66 9.72
CA PHE A 49 9.70 3.80 10.34
C PHE A 49 8.63 3.36 9.33
N LEU A 50 8.09 4.29 8.53
CA LEU A 50 7.12 3.98 7.48
C LEU A 50 7.73 3.07 6.40
N GLY A 51 9.01 3.24 6.07
CA GLY A 51 9.73 2.35 5.16
C GLY A 51 9.75 0.90 5.65
N VAL A 52 10.06 0.67 6.94
CA VAL A 52 10.04 -0.67 7.55
C VAL A 52 8.62 -1.24 7.54
N ALA A 53 7.63 -0.45 7.95
CA ALA A 53 6.23 -0.86 7.97
C ALA A 53 5.73 -1.29 6.58
N LYS A 54 6.12 -0.55 5.52
CA LYS A 54 5.78 -0.89 4.13
C LYS A 54 6.38 -2.23 3.70
N ILE A 55 7.65 -2.49 4.03
CA ILE A 55 8.31 -3.78 3.73
C ILE A 55 7.56 -4.93 4.43
N LEU A 56 7.22 -4.77 5.71
CA LEU A 56 6.46 -5.78 6.46
C LEU A 56 5.07 -6.02 5.84
N GLY A 57 4.38 -4.96 5.41
CA GLY A 57 3.10 -5.07 4.71
C GLY A 57 3.22 -5.82 3.38
N ILE A 58 4.27 -5.56 2.59
CA ILE A 58 4.54 -6.26 1.32
C ILE A 58 4.74 -7.75 1.58
N ILE A 59 5.56 -8.09 2.56
CA ILE A 59 5.83 -9.48 2.96
C ILE A 59 4.52 -10.17 3.37
N ALA A 60 3.69 -9.52 4.19
CA ALA A 60 2.40 -10.05 4.63
C ALA A 60 1.41 -10.27 3.48
N ILE A 61 1.43 -9.44 2.43
CA ILE A 61 0.60 -9.65 1.23
C ILE A 61 1.11 -10.83 0.39
N LEU A 62 2.42 -10.97 0.25
CA LEU A 62 3.03 -12.01 -0.60
C LEU A 62 2.96 -13.41 0.03
N ILE A 63 3.17 -13.52 1.33
CA ILE A 63 3.22 -14.83 2.00
C ILE A 63 1.81 -15.44 2.08
N PRO A 64 1.60 -16.65 1.53
CA PRO A 64 0.33 -17.38 1.68
C PRO A 64 0.20 -17.96 3.09
N GLY A 65 -1.04 -18.23 3.52
CA GLY A 65 -1.32 -18.96 4.77
C GLY A 65 -1.63 -18.08 6.00
N PHE A 66 -1.40 -16.76 5.94
CA PHE A 66 -1.68 -15.85 7.05
C PHE A 66 -2.75 -14.79 6.70
N PRO A 67 -4.04 -15.17 6.63
CA PRO A 67 -5.10 -14.25 6.20
C PRO A 67 -5.23 -13.03 7.11
N ARG A 68 -5.08 -13.20 8.44
CA ARG A 68 -5.19 -12.07 9.40
C ARG A 68 -4.08 -11.04 9.22
N LEU A 69 -2.83 -11.47 9.02
CA LEU A 69 -1.71 -10.56 8.77
C LEU A 69 -1.90 -9.80 7.45
N LYS A 70 -2.48 -10.46 6.44
CA LYS A 70 -2.81 -9.82 5.18
C LYS A 70 -3.87 -8.73 5.33
N GLU A 71 -4.92 -8.97 6.13
CA GLU A 71 -5.91 -7.92 6.46
C GLU A 71 -5.23 -6.73 7.17
N TRP A 72 -4.32 -6.99 8.10
CA TRP A 72 -3.56 -5.93 8.78
C TRP A 72 -2.71 -5.12 7.80
N ALA A 73 -2.06 -5.78 6.83
CA ALA A 73 -1.29 -5.11 5.80
C ALA A 73 -2.17 -4.23 4.91
N TYR A 74 -3.34 -4.71 4.49
CA TYR A 74 -4.30 -3.90 3.72
C TYR A 74 -4.78 -2.69 4.51
N ALA A 75 -5.10 -2.85 5.79
CA ALA A 75 -5.50 -1.73 6.65
C ALA A 75 -4.35 -0.71 6.82
N GLY A 76 -3.13 -1.19 7.10
CA GLY A 76 -1.94 -0.36 7.25
C GLY A 76 -1.64 0.47 6.00
N PHE A 77 -1.66 -0.14 4.81
CA PHE A 77 -1.49 0.60 3.55
C PHE A 77 -2.61 1.57 3.26
N THR A 78 -3.84 1.26 3.70
CA THR A 78 -4.97 2.19 3.56
C THR A 78 -4.71 3.45 4.37
N PHE A 79 -4.32 3.30 5.64
CA PHE A 79 -4.01 4.44 6.51
C PHE A 79 -2.78 5.21 6.07
N ASP A 80 -1.75 4.53 5.56
CA ASP A 80 -0.55 5.18 5.01
C ASP A 80 -0.87 6.07 3.81
N LEU A 81 -1.63 5.55 2.83
CA LEU A 81 -1.99 6.30 1.63
C LEU A 81 -2.98 7.44 1.91
N ILE A 82 -4.00 7.20 2.74
CA ILE A 82 -4.95 8.25 3.13
C ILE A 82 -4.23 9.31 3.98
N GLY A 83 -3.37 8.87 4.91
CA GLY A 83 -2.56 9.75 5.75
C GLY A 83 -1.68 10.66 4.91
N ALA A 84 -1.00 10.12 3.89
CA ALA A 84 -0.17 10.91 2.98
C ALA A 84 -0.97 12.02 2.27
N ILE A 85 -2.15 11.70 1.73
CA ILE A 85 -3.04 12.70 1.11
C ILE A 85 -3.47 13.75 2.15
N TYR A 86 -3.93 13.30 3.32
CA TYR A 86 -4.38 14.19 4.38
C TYR A 86 -3.28 15.15 4.84
N SER A 87 -2.08 14.64 5.10
CA SER A 87 -0.92 15.43 5.52
C SER A 87 -0.54 16.47 4.49
N GLY A 88 -0.51 16.10 3.20
CA GLY A 88 -0.23 17.05 2.12
C GLY A 88 -1.28 18.16 2.00
N LEU A 89 -2.57 17.80 2.05
CA LEU A 89 -3.64 18.79 2.04
C LEU A 89 -3.57 19.71 3.27
N ALA A 90 -3.22 19.18 4.44
CA ALA A 90 -3.03 19.97 5.66
C ALA A 90 -1.80 20.90 5.58
N ALA A 91 -0.77 20.52 4.83
CA ALA A 91 0.40 21.35 4.52
C ALA A 91 0.13 22.39 3.41
N GLY A 92 -1.07 22.40 2.82
CA GLY A 92 -1.49 23.36 1.80
C GLY A 92 -1.25 22.92 0.36
N ASP A 93 -0.89 21.65 0.13
CA ASP A 93 -0.68 21.14 -1.23
C ASP A 93 -2.00 21.03 -1.99
N PRO A 94 -2.00 21.34 -3.30
CA PRO A 94 -3.15 21.05 -4.14
C PRO A 94 -3.32 19.53 -4.32
N LEU A 95 -4.56 19.07 -4.35
CA LEU A 95 -4.92 17.65 -4.43
C LEU A 95 -4.30 16.94 -5.64
N GLY A 96 -4.02 17.66 -6.73
CA GLY A 96 -3.35 17.14 -7.92
C GLY A 96 -1.91 16.65 -7.69
N GLN A 97 -1.18 17.20 -6.71
CA GLN A 97 0.17 16.72 -6.37
C GLN A 97 0.14 15.30 -5.77
N TRP A 98 -0.99 14.90 -5.20
CA TRP A 98 -1.19 13.59 -4.57
C TRP A 98 -1.87 12.57 -5.49
N ALA A 99 -1.98 12.86 -6.79
CA ALA A 99 -2.62 11.98 -7.77
C ALA A 99 -1.96 10.59 -7.83
N PHE A 100 -0.65 10.50 -7.66
CA PHE A 100 0.06 9.22 -7.63
C PHE A 100 -0.35 8.35 -6.43
N VAL A 101 -0.65 8.96 -5.29
CA VAL A 101 -1.13 8.27 -4.09
C VAL A 101 -2.57 7.77 -4.29
N LEU A 102 -3.41 8.52 -5.01
CA LEU A 102 -4.75 8.06 -5.42
C LEU A 102 -4.68 6.82 -6.33
N ILE A 103 -3.72 6.76 -7.26
CA ILE A 103 -3.49 5.56 -8.08
C ILE A 103 -3.10 4.37 -7.18
N GLY A 104 -2.26 4.61 -6.17
CA GLY A 104 -1.93 3.62 -5.15
C GLY A 104 -3.17 3.06 -4.43
N LEU A 105 -4.12 3.92 -4.07
CA LEU A 105 -5.39 3.48 -3.45
C LEU A 105 -6.23 2.62 -4.40
N VAL A 106 -6.29 2.98 -5.69
CA VAL A 106 -6.98 2.15 -6.69
C VAL A 106 -6.36 0.76 -6.76
N PHE A 107 -5.03 0.66 -6.76
CA PHE A 107 -4.36 -0.64 -6.76
C PHE A 107 -4.57 -1.42 -5.46
N LEU A 108 -4.57 -0.73 -4.32
CA LEU A 108 -4.83 -1.32 -3.01
C LEU A 108 -6.23 -1.93 -2.94
N PHE A 109 -7.26 -1.12 -3.22
CA PHE A 109 -8.65 -1.59 -3.18
C PHE A 109 -8.94 -2.63 -4.27
N GLY A 110 -8.35 -2.47 -5.46
CA GLY A 110 -8.39 -3.49 -6.51
C GLY A 110 -7.85 -4.83 -5.99
N SER A 111 -6.64 -4.84 -5.45
CA SER A 111 -6.01 -6.04 -4.88
C SER A 111 -6.89 -6.66 -3.78
N TYR A 112 -7.40 -5.85 -2.86
CA TYR A 112 -8.26 -6.27 -1.75
C TYR A 112 -9.57 -6.94 -2.21
N ILE A 113 -10.27 -6.31 -3.16
CA ILE A 113 -11.54 -6.82 -3.69
C ILE A 113 -11.31 -8.15 -4.41
N PHE A 114 -10.28 -8.24 -5.25
CA PHE A 114 -9.98 -9.48 -5.97
C PHE A 114 -9.46 -10.59 -5.04
N TYR A 115 -8.77 -10.24 -3.95
CA TYR A 115 -8.38 -11.17 -2.89
C TYR A 115 -9.61 -11.82 -2.23
N HIS A 116 -10.59 -11.02 -1.82
CA HIS A 116 -11.83 -11.50 -1.20
C HIS A 116 -12.68 -12.32 -2.18
N LYS A 117 -12.78 -11.89 -3.44
CA LYS A 117 -13.44 -12.67 -4.50
C LYS A 117 -12.77 -14.02 -4.70
N LYS A 118 -11.44 -14.08 -4.68
CA LYS A 118 -10.67 -15.32 -4.77
C LYS A 118 -10.96 -16.25 -3.57
N ILE A 119 -10.97 -15.74 -2.34
CA ILE A 119 -11.27 -16.55 -1.14
C ILE A 119 -12.69 -17.10 -1.17
N LYS A 120 -13.69 -16.25 -1.45
CA LYS A 120 -15.10 -16.68 -1.50
C LYS A 120 -15.31 -17.76 -2.56
N TYR A 121 -14.60 -17.65 -3.68
CA TYR A 121 -14.61 -18.67 -4.72
C TYR A 121 -13.97 -19.98 -4.24
N ASP A 122 -12.75 -19.94 -3.68
CA ASP A 122 -12.03 -21.12 -3.20
C ASP A 122 -12.85 -21.91 -2.14
N LYS A 123 -13.61 -21.21 -1.29
CA LYS A 123 -14.54 -21.83 -0.30
C LYS A 123 -15.75 -22.52 -0.92
N ARG A 124 -16.25 -22.06 -2.08
CA ARG A 124 -17.48 -22.57 -2.72
C ARG A 124 -17.31 -23.97 -3.32
N PHE A 125 -16.07 -24.41 -3.54
CA PHE A 125 -15.74 -25.71 -4.15
C PHE A 125 -15.03 -26.65 -3.17
N THR A 126 -14.90 -26.26 -1.90
CA THR A 126 -14.29 -27.07 -0.83
C THR A 126 -15.30 -27.50 0.23
N GLN A 127 -16.56 -27.08 0.13
CA GLN A 127 -17.66 -27.63 0.93
C GLN A 127 -18.34 -28.76 0.14
N PRO A 128 -18.48 -29.98 0.71
CA PRO A 128 -19.13 -31.12 0.07
C PRO A 128 -20.63 -30.92 -0.12
#